data_AF-X0SQU1-F1
#
_entry.id   AF-X0SQU1-F1
#
_cell.length_a   1.000
_cell.length_b   1.000
_cell.length_c   1.000
_cell.angle_alpha   90.00
_cell.angle_beta   90.00
_cell.angle_gamma   90.00
#
_symmetry.space_group_name_H-M   'P 1'
#
loop_
_entity.id
_entity.type
_entity.pdbx_description
1 polymer ?
#
loop_
_entity_poly.entity_id
_entity_poly.type
_entity_poly.pdbx_seq_one_letter_code
_entity_poly.pdbx_strand_id
1 'polypeptide(L)' 'MRKGDVISVQTAGAGGFGQPFKREPERVLKDFMQGKVSRGHSQKDYGVVLTRTKKINYKATKALRDKMKTENSDT' A
#
# COMPACT_ATOMS: atom_id res chain seq x y z
N MET A 1 27.48 24.22 -4.67
CA MET A 1 27.24 22.78 -4.92
C MET A 1 28.52 22.16 -5.44
N ARG A 2 29.00 21.06 -4.87
CA ARG A 2 30.26 20.40 -5.28
C ARG A 2 29.93 19.11 -6.05
N LYS A 3 30.84 18.68 -6.94
CA LYS A 3 30.75 17.39 -7.62
C LYS A 3 30.81 16.27 -6.56
N GLY A 4 29.68 15.60 -6.32
CA GLY A 4 29.58 14.48 -5.35
C GLY A 4 28.25 14.42 -4.59
N ASP A 5 27.44 15.49 -4.59
CA ASP A 5 26.17 15.48 -3.90
C ASP A 5 25.13 14.60 -4.64
N VAL A 6 24.71 13.51 -4.00
CA VAL A 6 23.58 12.69 -4.46
C VAL A 6 22.29 13.42 -4.09
N ILE A 7 21.67 14.04 -5.09
CA ILE A 7 20.37 14.70 -4.93
C ILE A 7 19.30 13.61 -4.94
N SER A 8 18.78 13.26 -3.75
CA SER A 8 17.56 12.44 -3.65
C SER A 8 16.35 13.34 -3.80
N VAL A 9 15.82 13.45 -5.01
CA VAL A 9 14.56 14.15 -5.28
C VAL A 9 13.43 13.22 -4.86
N GLN A 10 12.95 13.38 -3.62
CA GLN A 10 11.64 12.87 -3.23
C GLN A 10 10.58 13.83 -3.78
N THR A 11 10.09 13.56 -4.99
CA THR A 11 8.80 14.12 -5.39
C THR A 11 7.76 13.61 -4.40
N ALA A 12 6.96 14.52 -3.83
CA ALA A 12 5.76 14.13 -3.11
C ALA A 12 4.91 13.30 -4.09
N GLY A 13 4.95 11.98 -3.95
CA GLY A 13 4.11 11.08 -4.74
C GLY A 13 2.68 11.57 -4.57
N ALA A 14 2.02 11.87 -5.70
CA ALA A 14 0.69 12.47 -5.77
C ALA A 14 -0.17 12.09 -4.56
N GLY A 15 -0.48 13.07 -3.71
CA GLY A 15 -1.26 12.87 -2.50
C GLY A 15 -2.50 12.04 -2.81
N GLY A 16 -2.53 10.82 -2.28
CA GLY A 16 -3.62 9.89 -2.50
C GLY A 16 -4.88 10.45 -1.86
N PHE A 17 -5.75 11.06 -2.66
CA PHE A 17 -7.04 11.56 -2.22
C PHE A 17 -7.95 10.37 -1.86
N GLY A 18 -8.14 10.13 -0.57
CA GLY A 18 -9.07 9.13 -0.03
C GLY A 18 -8.40 8.02 0.79
N GLN A 19 -9.15 7.48 1.74
CA GLN A 19 -8.74 6.39 2.62
C GLN A 19 -8.08 5.24 1.81
N PRO A 20 -6.81 4.87 2.07
CA PRO A 20 -6.08 3.86 1.30
C PRO A 20 -6.80 2.51 1.17
N PHE A 21 -7.67 2.20 2.13
CA PHE A 21 -8.51 0.99 2.20
C PHE A 21 -9.68 1.00 1.20
N LYS A 22 -10.03 2.13 0.59
CA LYS A 22 -11.04 2.23 -0.48
C LYS A 22 -10.52 1.76 -1.83
N ARG A 23 -9.21 1.54 -1.98
CA ARG A 23 -8.66 0.98 -3.23
C ARG A 23 -9.01 -0.51 -3.32
N GLU A 24 -9.56 -0.92 -4.46
CA GLU A 24 -9.89 -2.32 -4.70
C GLU A 24 -8.67 -3.23 -4.53
N PRO A 25 -8.76 -4.32 -3.75
CA PRO A 25 -7.65 -5.26 -3.55
C PRO A 25 -7.08 -5.80 -4.88
N GLU A 26 -7.93 -5.93 -5.89
CA GLU A 26 -7.58 -6.36 -7.25
C GLU A 26 -6.62 -5.41 -7.97
N ARG A 27 -6.79 -4.09 -7.76
CA ARG A 27 -5.85 -3.10 -8.29
C ARG A 27 -4.49 -3.21 -7.62
N VAL A 28 -4.46 -3.45 -6.30
CA VAL A 28 -3.21 -3.65 -5.55
C VAL A 28 -2.51 -4.95 -6.00
N LEU A 29 -3.26 -6.01 -6.27
CA LEU A 29 -2.70 -7.23 -6.85
C LEU A 29 -2.10 -6.97 -8.23
N LYS A 30 -2.77 -6.19 -9.09
CA LYS A 30 -2.25 -5.81 -10.40
C LYS A 30 -0.96 -5.00 -10.28
N ASP A 31 -0.91 -4.04 -9.35
CA ASP A 31 0.28 -3.25 -9.06
C ASP A 31 1.44 -4.14 -8.54
N PHE A 32 1.13 -5.14 -7.71
CA PHE A 32 2.11 -6.13 -7.24
C PHE A 32 2.62 -7.03 -8.39
N MET A 33 1.73 -7.49 -9.26
CA MET A 33 2.10 -8.28 -10.44
C MET A 33 2.96 -7.47 -11.41
N GLN A 34 2.76 -6.15 -11.47
CA GLN A 34 3.58 -5.22 -12.26
C GLN A 34 4.88 -4.80 -11.57
N GLY A 35 5.15 -5.26 -10.35
CA GLY A 35 6.34 -4.91 -9.59
C GLY A 35 6.35 -3.47 -9.05
N LYS A 36 5.20 -2.78 -9.08
CA LYS A 36 5.06 -1.39 -8.58
C LYS A 36 5.00 -1.30 -7.06
N VAL A 37 4.49 -2.35 -6.42
CA VAL A 37 4.38 -2.45 -4.96
C VAL A 37 4.90 -3.79 -4.48
N SER A 38 5.43 -3.83 -3.27
CA SER A 38 5.87 -5.07 -2.62
C SER A 38 4.76 -5.64 -1.72
N ARG A 39 4.84 -6.94 -1.37
CA ARG A 39 3.88 -7.59 -0.46
C ARG A 39 3.71 -6.83 0.87
N GLY A 40 4.81 -6.36 1.45
CA GLY A 40 4.78 -5.61 2.70
C GLY A 40 4.09 -4.24 2.54
N HIS A 41 4.36 -3.55 1.43
CA HIS A 41 3.72 -2.27 1.11
C HIS A 41 2.22 -2.42 0.84
N SER A 42 1.81 -3.48 0.13
CA SER A 42 0.41 -3.83 -0.07
C SER A 42 -0.34 -3.99 1.25
N GLN A 43 0.29 -4.64 2.24
CA GLN A 43 -0.31 -4.86 3.56
C GLN A 43 -0.33 -3.58 4.41
N LYS A 44 0.78 -2.85 4.48
CA LYS A 44 0.92 -1.69 5.36
C LYS A 44 0.11 -0.48 4.90
N ASP A 45 0.10 -0.22 3.60
CA ASP A 45 -0.46 1.04 3.09
C ASP A 45 -1.88 0.85 2.56
N TYR A 46 -2.18 -0.29 1.93
CA TYR A 46 -3.51 -0.56 1.34
C TYR A 46 -4.38 -1.52 2.16
N GLY A 47 -3.80 -2.11 3.20
CA GLY A 47 -4.45 -3.14 3.99
C GLY A 47 -4.68 -4.46 3.25
N VAL A 48 -3.98 -4.70 2.13
CA VAL A 48 -4.19 -5.86 1.25
C VAL A 48 -3.14 -6.92 1.52
N VAL A 49 -3.60 -8.10 1.94
CA VAL A 49 -2.72 -9.25 2.21
C VAL A 49 -2.65 -10.12 0.96
N LEU A 50 -1.45 -10.24 0.40
CA LEU A 50 -1.18 -11.09 -0.76
C LEU A 50 -0.54 -12.42 -0.32
N THR A 51 -1.03 -13.53 -0.87
CA THR A 51 -0.51 -14.87 -0.61
C THR A 51 0.82 -15.10 -1.34
N ARG A 52 1.55 -16.16 -0.95
CA ARG A 52 2.76 -16.62 -1.68
C ARG A 52 2.46 -16.99 -3.13
N THR A 53 1.22 -17.38 -3.43
CA THR A 53 0.75 -17.71 -4.79
C THR A 53 0.33 -16.49 -5.61
N LYS A 54 0.69 -15.27 -5.17
CA LYS A 54 0.31 -14.01 -5.82
C LYS A 54 -1.21 -13.85 -6.00
N LYS A 55 -1.98 -14.22 -4.97
CA LYS A 55 -3.44 -14.02 -4.91
C LYS A 55 -3.80 -13.16 -3.71
N ILE A 56 -4.97 -12.54 -3.76
CA ILE A 56 -5.49 -11.77 -2.63
C ILE A 56 -6.03 -12.73 -1.57
N ASN A 57 -5.60 -12.53 -0.32
CA ASN A 57 -6.23 -13.15 0.84
C ASN A 57 -7.34 -12.24 1.34
N TYR A 58 -8.57 -12.46 0.86
CA TYR A 58 -9.72 -11.64 1.24
C TYR A 58 -10.03 -11.70 2.74
N LYS A 59 -9.87 -12.86 3.39
CA LYS A 59 -10.07 -13.00 4.85
C LYS A 59 -9.10 -12.11 5.63
N ALA A 60 -7.81 -12.23 5.35
CA ALA A 60 -6.78 -11.44 6.05
C ALA A 60 -6.84 -9.95 5.69
N THR A 61 -7.14 -9.63 4.42
CA THR A 61 -7.36 -8.23 3.96
C THR A 61 -8.53 -7.59 4.69
N LYS A 62 -9.66 -8.30 4.84
CA LYS A 62 -10.83 -7.79 5.58
C LYS A 62 -10.47 -7.54 7.05
N ALA A 63 -9.89 -8.52 7.72
CA ALA A 63 -9.50 -8.38 9.13
C ALA A 63 -8.51 -7.24 9.37
N LEU A 64 -7.55 -7.04 8.45
CA LEU A 64 -6.56 -5.97 8.58
C LEU A 64 -7.17 -4.59 8.32
N ARG A 65 -8.09 -4.48 7.34
CA ARG A 65 -8.85 -3.24 7.09
C ARG A 65 -9.81 -2.91 8.23
N ASP A 66 -10.44 -3.91 8.84
CA ASP A 66 -11.31 -3.69 10.00
C ASP A 66 -10.50 -3.16 11.18
N LYS A 67 -9.30 -3.70 11.44
CA LYS A 67 -8.37 -3.14 12.44
C LYS A 67 -7.94 -1.70 12.12
N MET A 68 -7.56 -1.42 10.87
CA MET A 68 -7.16 -0.08 10.43
C MET A 68 -8.29 0.94 10.53
N LYS A 69 -9.56 0.53 10.34
CA LYS A 69 -10.72 1.40 10.55
C LYS A 69 -10.88 1.80 12.00
N THR A 70 -10.66 0.86 12.93
CA THR A 70 -10.74 1.13 14.37
C THR A 70 -9.59 2.02 14.86
N GLU A 71 -8.37 1.84 14.33
CA GLU A 71 -7.23 2.70 14.69
C GLU A 71 -7.37 4.15 14.16
N ASN A 72 -8.06 4.36 13.03
CA ASN A 72 -8.26 5.70 12.45
C ASN A 72 -9.50 6.45 12.98
N SER A 73 -10.24 5.91 13.95
CA SER A 73 -11.41 6.58 14.56
C SER A 73 -11.12 7.31 15.88
N ASP A 74 -9.88 7.30 16.37
CA ASP A 74 -9.48 7.91 17.65
C ASP A 74 -8.62 9.18 17.48
N THR A 75 -8.91 10.05 16.51
CA THR A 75 -8.31 11.41 16.47
C THR A 75 -9.29 12.44 15.94
#